data_AF-A0A669D2Y1-F1
#
_entry.id   AF-A0A669D2Y1-F1
#
_cell.length_a   1.000
_cell.length_b   1.000
_cell.length_c   1.000
_cell.angle_alpha   90.00
_cell.angle_beta   90.00
_cell.angle_gamma   90.00
#
_symmetry.space_group_name_H-M   'P 1'
#
loop_
_entity.id
_entity.type
_entity.pdbx_description
1 polymer ?
#
loop_
_entity_poly.entity_id
_entity_poly.type
_entity_poly.pdbx_seq_one_letter_code
_entity_poly.pdbx_strand_id
1 'polypeptide(L)'
;MRILIPLLLFLSPVYGYPLRFTFCNETKTWKDAQAFCREHHTDLVTIRNEKENNIFSGEGWIGLYRIPMSRKWQWSRGDEIANYTNWDAGEPQQHKHLAYKDNEKWKAHDYTDTHPFMCYDDDDDNDLILVKDNKTWEEALEHCRSLDGVNTEDPLSSYWNYRYDLATLISPYDHTYARERAQEATTDEVWTGLCNLADQWLWVSGEQMEYENIPSCPTNGFCGVLQKNGTASFSIRDCQLRRNFFCKKRL
;
A
#
# COMPACT_ATOMS: atom_id res chain seq x y z
N MET A 1 46.01 -11.67 -15.87
CA MET A 1 45.41 -10.32 -15.80
C MET A 1 44.09 -10.46 -15.04
N ARG A 2 44.03 -10.05 -13.78
CA ARG A 2 42.80 -10.19 -12.94
C ARG A 2 41.88 -9.01 -13.28
N ILE A 3 40.75 -9.30 -13.91
CA ILE A 3 39.72 -8.29 -14.19
C ILE A 3 38.89 -8.14 -12.92
N LEU A 4 39.07 -7.03 -12.22
CA LEU A 4 38.18 -6.59 -11.14
C LEU A 4 36.95 -5.98 -11.80
N ILE A 5 35.79 -6.64 -11.69
CA ILE A 5 34.50 -6.07 -12.09
C ILE A 5 34.07 -5.15 -10.94
N PRO A 6 33.95 -3.82 -11.16
CA PRO A 6 33.45 -2.93 -10.12
C PRO A 6 31.97 -3.23 -9.90
N LEU A 7 31.59 -3.52 -8.65
CA LEU A 7 30.19 -3.62 -8.24
C LEU A 7 29.53 -2.25 -8.48
N LEU A 8 28.86 -2.10 -9.62
CA LEU A 8 27.94 -0.99 -9.85
C LEU A 8 26.74 -1.22 -8.93
N LEU A 9 26.70 -0.48 -7.81
CA LEU A 9 25.49 -0.32 -7.01
C LEU A 9 24.48 0.42 -7.89
N PHE A 10 23.63 -0.33 -8.59
CA PHE A 10 22.42 0.23 -9.17
C PHE A 10 21.55 0.71 -8.02
N LEU A 11 21.61 2.01 -7.72
CA LEU A 11 20.57 2.68 -6.95
C LEU A 11 19.32 2.59 -7.80
N SER A 12 18.49 1.58 -7.53
CA SER A 12 17.14 1.49 -8.08
C SER A 12 16.48 2.85 -7.82
N PRO A 13 15.99 3.57 -8.84
CA PRO A 13 15.21 4.76 -8.59
C PRO A 13 14.02 4.32 -7.74
N VAL A 14 13.87 4.89 -6.55
CA VAL A 14 12.65 4.74 -5.76
C VAL A 14 11.57 5.48 -6.55
N TYR A 15 10.94 4.78 -7.50
CA TYR A 15 9.75 5.26 -8.18
C TYR A 15 8.63 5.28 -7.14
N GLY A 16 8.48 6.41 -6.46
CA GLY A 16 7.33 6.65 -5.60
C GLY A 16 6.08 6.72 -6.47
N TYR A 17 5.10 5.87 -6.19
CA TYR A 17 3.79 5.91 -6.82
C TYR A 17 3.15 7.30 -6.64
N PRO A 18 2.38 7.79 -7.63
CA PRO A 18 1.71 9.07 -7.51
C PRO A 18 0.67 9.00 -6.38
N LEU A 19 0.80 9.88 -5.39
CA LEU A 19 -0.18 10.01 -4.32
C LEU A 19 -1.52 10.46 -4.90
N ARG A 20 -2.59 9.71 -4.64
CA ARG A 20 -3.96 10.09 -5.01
C ARG A 20 -4.76 10.47 -3.76
N PHE A 21 -5.70 11.38 -3.95
CA PHE A 21 -6.59 11.84 -2.90
C PHE A 21 -7.90 12.35 -3.48
N THR A 22 -8.97 12.21 -2.70
CA THR A 22 -10.25 12.86 -2.97
C THR A 22 -10.44 14.01 -1.99
N PHE A 23 -10.77 15.18 -2.54
CA PHE A 23 -11.25 16.31 -1.77
C PHE A 23 -12.77 16.22 -1.58
N CYS A 24 -13.20 16.15 -0.33
CA CYS A 24 -14.61 16.08 0.05
C CYS A 24 -15.09 17.48 0.48
N ASN A 25 -15.95 18.09 -0.33
CA ASN A 25 -16.50 19.43 -0.09
C ASN A 25 -17.49 19.49 1.09
N GLU A 26 -17.99 18.35 1.57
CA GLU A 26 -18.91 18.28 2.71
C GLU A 26 -18.21 18.70 4.00
N THR A 27 -18.89 19.47 4.84
CA THR A 27 -18.33 19.83 6.15
C THR A 27 -18.68 18.77 7.19
N LYS A 28 -17.65 18.24 7.88
CA LYS A 28 -17.81 17.26 8.96
C LYS A 28 -16.89 17.59 10.12
N THR A 29 -17.20 17.12 11.32
CA THR A 29 -16.22 17.14 12.42
C THR A 29 -15.03 16.28 12.02
N TRP A 30 -13.84 16.52 12.58
CA TRP A 30 -12.65 15.73 12.21
C TRP A 30 -12.89 14.22 12.40
N LYS A 31 -13.60 13.84 13.48
CA LYS A 31 -13.93 12.44 13.76
C LYS A 31 -14.87 11.85 12.70
N ASP A 32 -15.89 12.60 12.30
CA ASP A 32 -16.84 12.14 11.29
C ASP A 32 -16.21 12.13 9.88
N ALA A 33 -15.32 13.08 9.60
CA ALA A 33 -14.52 13.11 8.37
C ALA A 33 -13.58 11.90 8.28
N GLN A 34 -12.89 11.57 9.38
CA GLN A 34 -12.06 10.37 9.49
C GLN A 34 -12.89 9.10 9.27
N ALA A 35 -14.04 9.00 9.93
CA ALA A 35 -14.94 7.86 9.76
C ALA A 35 -15.40 7.72 8.31
N PHE A 36 -15.79 8.83 7.68
CA PHE A 36 -16.15 8.87 6.26
C PHE A 36 -15.00 8.40 5.37
N CYS A 37 -13.78 8.92 5.56
CA CYS A 37 -12.64 8.48 4.77
C CYS A 37 -12.34 7.00 4.97
N ARG A 38 -12.52 6.43 6.16
CA ARG A 38 -12.34 5.00 6.41
C ARG A 38 -13.46 4.12 5.87
N GLU A 39 -14.64 4.69 5.65
CA GLU A 39 -15.80 3.99 5.08
C GLU A 39 -15.77 3.98 3.54
N HIS A 40 -15.33 5.06 2.92
CA HIS A 40 -15.40 5.26 1.48
C HIS A 40 -14.05 5.30 0.76
N HIS A 41 -12.96 5.47 1.50
CA HIS A 41 -11.58 5.64 1.03
C HIS A 41 -10.65 4.90 2.00
N THR A 42 -9.42 5.40 2.26
CA THR A 42 -8.57 4.83 3.30
C THR A 42 -8.66 5.50 4.66
N ASP A 43 -8.26 6.77 4.72
CA ASP A 43 -8.21 7.57 5.93
C ASP A 43 -8.07 9.03 5.47
N LEU A 44 -8.09 9.97 6.42
CA LEU A 44 -7.63 11.32 6.14
C LEU A 44 -6.16 11.31 5.68
N VAL A 45 -5.80 12.26 4.81
CA VAL A 45 -4.45 12.30 4.24
C VAL A 45 -3.35 12.44 5.30
N THR A 46 -2.28 11.69 5.12
CA THR A 46 -1.01 11.79 5.87
C THR A 46 -0.01 12.56 5.02
N ILE A 47 0.69 13.53 5.62
CA ILE A 47 1.67 14.37 4.90
C ILE A 47 3.05 14.20 5.53
N ARG A 48 3.94 13.47 4.87
CA ARG A 48 5.26 13.09 5.41
C ARG A 48 6.39 14.03 5.02
N ASN A 49 6.19 14.86 4.01
CA ASN A 49 7.21 15.79 3.53
C ASN A 49 6.59 16.92 2.68
N GLU A 50 7.43 17.88 2.31
CA GLU A 50 7.03 19.06 1.51
C GLU A 50 6.44 18.70 0.15
N LYS A 51 6.96 17.65 -0.51
CA LYS A 51 6.44 17.21 -1.81
C LYS A 51 4.98 16.76 -1.68
N GLU A 52 4.66 15.97 -0.65
CA GLU A 52 3.28 15.53 -0.39
C GLU A 52 2.38 16.71 -0.01
N ASN A 53 2.90 17.66 0.78
CA ASN A 53 2.14 18.87 1.17
C ASN A 53 1.71 19.70 -0.05
N ASN A 54 2.54 19.72 -1.09
CA ASN A 54 2.26 20.41 -2.34
C ASN A 54 1.34 19.60 -3.28
N ILE A 55 1.37 18.27 -3.19
CA ILE A 55 0.48 17.39 -3.97
C ILE A 55 -0.96 17.47 -3.45
N PHE A 56 -1.15 17.38 -2.13
CA PHE A 56 -2.47 17.45 -1.50
C PHE A 56 -3.00 18.89 -1.50
N SER A 57 -3.35 19.41 -2.67
CA SER A 57 -3.91 20.75 -2.83
C SER A 57 -5.33 20.83 -2.25
N GLY A 58 -5.67 21.98 -1.64
CA GLY A 58 -6.98 22.21 -1.04
C GLY A 58 -6.92 22.65 0.42
N GLU A 59 -8.10 22.92 0.96
CA GLU A 59 -8.30 23.42 2.32
C GLU A 59 -9.26 22.50 3.08
N GLY A 60 -8.81 21.90 4.18
CA GLY A 60 -9.62 20.92 4.88
C GLY A 60 -8.89 20.14 5.97
N TRP A 61 -9.62 19.24 6.62
CA TRP A 61 -9.05 18.29 7.56
C TRP A 61 -8.01 17.39 6.90
N ILE A 62 -6.92 17.19 7.64
CA ILE A 62 -5.89 16.18 7.37
C ILE A 62 -5.81 15.22 8.56
N GLY A 63 -5.16 14.08 8.41
CA GLY A 63 -5.14 13.01 9.42
C GLY A 63 -4.35 13.32 10.68
N LEU A 64 -3.77 14.52 10.81
CA LEU A 64 -2.92 14.89 11.92
C LEU A 64 -3.75 15.30 13.14
N TYR A 65 -3.56 14.61 14.26
CA TYR A 65 -4.21 14.90 15.52
C TYR A 65 -3.24 14.73 16.70
N ARG A 66 -3.64 15.24 17.86
CA ARG A 66 -2.96 14.91 19.13
C ARG A 66 -3.98 14.62 20.21
N ILE A 67 -3.70 13.60 21.02
CA ILE A 67 -4.52 13.30 22.19
C ILE A 67 -4.36 14.39 23.27
N PRO A 68 -5.41 14.66 24.07
CA PRO A 68 -5.32 15.58 25.21
C PRO A 68 -4.15 15.18 26.12
N MET A 69 -3.44 16.18 26.64
CA MET A 69 -2.24 16.02 27.48
C MET A 69 -0.97 15.52 26.77
N SER A 70 -1.04 15.10 25.49
CA SER A 70 0.15 14.84 24.68
C SER A 70 0.62 16.11 23.97
N ARG A 71 1.94 16.32 23.94
CA ARG A 71 2.57 17.34 23.08
C ARG A 71 2.88 16.82 21.68
N LYS A 72 2.78 15.51 21.47
CA LYS A 72 3.12 14.86 20.20
C LYS A 72 1.89 14.79 19.31
N TRP A 73 2.09 15.17 18.05
CA TRP A 73 1.12 14.96 16.99
C TRP A 73 1.39 13.62 16.31
N GLN A 74 0.32 12.94 15.92
CA GLN A 74 0.36 11.65 15.25
C GLN A 74 -0.68 11.59 14.14
N TRP A 75 -0.43 10.73 13.16
CA TRP A 75 -1.30 10.53 12.01
C TRP A 75 -2.39 9.51 12.31
N SER A 76 -3.62 9.77 11.88
CA SER A 76 -4.75 8.85 11.99
C SER A 76 -4.49 7.53 11.28
N ARG A 77 -3.78 7.57 10.15
CA ARG A 77 -3.33 6.40 9.41
C ARG A 77 -2.03 5.86 10.01
N GLY A 78 -2.12 4.69 10.65
CA GLY A 78 -0.96 3.95 11.19
C GLY A 78 -0.41 4.48 12.52
N ASP A 79 -1.03 5.50 13.12
CA ASP A 79 -0.64 6.09 14.42
C ASP A 79 0.85 6.52 14.50
N GLU A 80 1.45 6.84 13.35
CA GLU A 80 2.84 7.30 13.26
C GLU A 80 2.99 8.70 13.87
N ILE A 81 3.99 8.89 14.73
CA ILE A 81 4.34 10.22 15.27
C ILE A 81 4.84 11.10 14.13
N ALA A 82 4.26 12.28 13.97
CA ALA A 82 4.64 13.20 12.91
C ALA A 82 6.09 13.68 13.05
N ASN A 83 6.89 13.41 12.02
CA ASN A 83 8.28 13.85 11.88
C ASN A 83 8.41 15.11 11.00
N TYR A 84 7.42 15.37 10.15
CA TYR A 84 7.29 16.55 9.32
C TYR A 84 6.03 17.32 9.73
N THR A 85 6.17 18.64 9.83
CA THR A 85 5.02 19.52 10.05
C THR A 85 5.15 20.81 9.26
N ASN A 86 4.04 21.34 8.74
CA ASN A 86 4.01 22.62 8.04
C ASN A 86 3.06 23.64 8.70
N TRP A 87 3.15 23.78 10.02
CA TRP A 87 2.36 24.74 10.81
C TRP A 87 2.52 26.17 10.32
N ASP A 88 1.43 26.93 10.37
CA ASP A 88 1.43 28.38 10.19
C ASP A 88 2.09 29.10 11.37
N ALA A 89 2.43 30.38 11.19
CA ALA A 89 3.04 31.19 12.23
C ALA A 89 2.11 31.29 13.46
N GLY A 90 2.59 30.84 14.62
CA GLY A 90 1.82 30.84 15.87
C GLY A 90 1.00 29.56 16.11
N GLU A 91 1.07 28.58 15.21
CA GLU A 91 0.44 27.27 15.36
C GLU A 91 1.47 26.20 15.78
N PRO A 92 1.03 25.09 16.39
CA PRO A 92 -0.34 24.79 16.81
C PRO A 92 -0.72 25.45 18.15
N GLN A 93 -1.93 26.01 18.24
CA GLN A 93 -2.49 26.53 19.50
C GLN A 93 -2.64 25.43 20.57
N GLN A 94 -2.36 25.72 21.84
CA GLN A 94 -2.22 24.71 22.91
C GLN A 94 -3.48 23.86 23.19
N HIS A 95 -4.68 24.43 23.05
CA HIS A 95 -5.96 23.78 23.40
C HIS A 95 -6.67 23.15 22.20
N LYS A 96 -6.05 23.23 21.03
CA LYS A 96 -6.59 22.72 19.77
C LYS A 96 -5.85 21.44 19.39
N HIS A 97 -6.56 20.46 18.86
CA HIS A 97 -6.07 19.08 18.83
C HIS A 97 -6.11 18.42 17.46
N LEU A 98 -6.65 19.12 16.47
CA LEU A 98 -6.94 18.59 15.14
C LEU A 98 -6.31 19.52 14.10
N ALA A 99 -5.58 18.98 13.13
CA ALA A 99 -4.94 19.81 12.12
C ALA A 99 -5.84 20.02 10.91
N TYR A 100 -5.92 21.27 10.48
CA TYR A 100 -6.52 21.71 9.24
C TYR A 100 -5.42 22.24 8.33
N LYS A 101 -5.45 21.86 7.05
CA LYS A 101 -4.58 22.44 6.03
C LYS A 101 -5.31 23.60 5.39
N ASP A 102 -4.69 24.78 5.44
CA ASP A 102 -5.08 26.00 4.76
C ASP A 102 -4.07 26.24 3.63
N ASN A 103 -4.37 25.68 2.46
CA ASN A 103 -3.45 25.65 1.32
C ASN A 103 -2.11 25.03 1.73
N GLU A 104 -1.00 25.78 1.74
CA GLU A 104 0.30 25.20 2.05
C GLU A 104 0.51 24.98 3.55
N LYS A 105 -0.15 25.74 4.43
CA LYS A 105 0.14 25.80 5.87
C LYS A 105 -0.94 25.16 6.72
N TRP A 106 -0.58 24.76 7.94
CA TRP A 106 -1.50 24.03 8.82
C TRP A 106 -1.87 24.86 10.05
N LYS A 107 -3.13 24.73 10.48
CA LYS A 107 -3.68 25.36 11.68
C LYS A 107 -4.31 24.32 12.58
N ALA A 108 -4.24 24.51 13.89
CA ALA A 108 -4.94 23.64 14.82
C ALA A 108 -6.38 24.14 15.04
N HIS A 109 -7.31 23.20 15.18
CA HIS A 109 -8.74 23.41 15.39
C HIS A 109 -9.30 22.53 16.53
N ASP A 110 -10.51 22.86 16.97
CA ASP A 110 -11.21 22.22 18.07
C ASP A 110 -12.12 21.07 17.59
N TYR A 111 -12.48 20.16 18.50
CA TYR A 111 -13.26 18.95 18.18
C TYR A 111 -14.65 19.19 17.58
N THR A 112 -15.20 20.37 17.82
CA THR A 112 -16.54 20.77 17.35
C THR A 112 -16.52 21.47 16.01
N ASP A 113 -15.34 21.88 15.52
CA ASP A 113 -15.23 22.54 14.23
C ASP A 113 -15.63 21.57 13.11
N THR A 114 -16.27 22.09 12.06
CA THR A 114 -16.65 21.31 10.89
C THR A 114 -16.01 21.92 9.65
N HIS A 115 -15.32 21.12 8.86
CA HIS A 115 -14.62 21.56 7.66
C HIS A 115 -14.75 20.54 6.54
N PRO A 116 -14.51 20.95 5.28
CA PRO A 116 -14.16 20.02 4.20
C PRO A 116 -12.94 19.18 4.59
N PHE A 117 -12.68 18.11 3.87
CA PHE A 117 -11.62 17.18 4.25
C PHE A 117 -11.02 16.45 3.05
N MET A 118 -9.77 16.00 3.22
CA MET A 118 -9.05 15.26 2.19
C MET A 118 -8.91 13.82 2.64
N CYS A 119 -9.52 12.91 1.87
CA CYS A 119 -9.30 11.49 2.03
C CYS A 119 -8.15 11.06 1.15
N TYR A 120 -7.29 10.22 1.70
CA TYR A 120 -6.34 9.46 0.91
C TYR A 120 -7.14 8.49 0.05
N ASP A 121 -7.03 8.64 -1.26
CA ASP A 121 -7.48 7.65 -2.21
C ASP A 121 -6.25 6.83 -2.49
N ASP A 122 -6.04 5.78 -1.71
CA ASP A 122 -5.11 4.79 -2.21
C ASP A 122 -5.82 4.13 -3.38
N ASP A 123 -5.19 4.12 -4.55
CA ASP A 123 -5.54 3.19 -5.63
C ASP A 123 -5.68 1.76 -5.06
N ASP A 124 -4.98 1.48 -3.96
CA ASP A 124 -4.73 0.18 -3.37
C ASP A 124 -5.59 -0.20 -2.15
N ASP A 125 -6.50 0.65 -1.64
CA ASP A 125 -7.22 0.32 -0.39
C ASP A 125 -8.50 -0.49 -0.55
N ASN A 126 -8.58 -1.28 -1.62
CA ASN A 126 -9.35 -2.52 -1.55
C ASN A 126 -8.83 -3.66 -2.44
N ASP A 127 -7.59 -3.61 -2.90
CA ASP A 127 -7.14 -4.57 -3.91
C ASP A 127 -6.41 -5.78 -3.34
N LEU A 128 -5.93 -5.76 -2.09
CA LEU A 128 -5.33 -6.95 -1.47
C LEU A 128 -6.40 -7.90 -0.93
N ILE A 129 -6.71 -8.94 -1.69
CA ILE A 129 -7.71 -9.96 -1.37
C ILE A 129 -7.00 -11.15 -0.73
N LEU A 130 -7.32 -11.46 0.53
CA LEU A 130 -6.90 -12.73 1.15
C LEU A 130 -7.83 -13.86 0.70
N VAL A 131 -7.30 -14.81 -0.05
CA VAL A 131 -8.04 -16.02 -0.42
C VAL A 131 -7.70 -17.14 0.56
N LYS A 132 -8.73 -17.67 1.24
CA LYS A 132 -8.62 -18.69 2.30
C LYS A 132 -8.62 -20.13 1.78
N ASP A 133 -8.55 -20.32 0.46
CA ASP A 133 -8.32 -21.62 -0.17
C ASP A 133 -6.87 -22.09 0.02
N ASN A 134 -6.67 -23.39 0.13
CA ASN A 134 -5.32 -23.98 0.17
C ASN A 134 -4.89 -24.43 -1.23
N LYS A 135 -4.04 -23.63 -1.88
CA LYS A 135 -3.56 -23.86 -3.25
C LYS A 135 -2.03 -23.89 -3.33
N THR A 136 -1.49 -24.63 -4.30
CA THR A 136 -0.08 -24.47 -4.68
C THR A 136 0.15 -23.05 -5.19
N TRP A 137 1.41 -22.63 -5.31
CA TRP A 137 1.69 -21.29 -5.79
C TRP A 137 1.13 -21.04 -7.21
N GLU A 138 1.26 -22.01 -8.12
CA GLU A 138 0.74 -21.91 -9.49
C GLU A 138 -0.80 -21.90 -9.52
N GLU A 139 -1.45 -22.77 -8.74
CA GLU A 139 -2.92 -22.77 -8.64
C GLU A 139 -3.46 -21.46 -8.03
N ALA A 140 -2.69 -20.85 -7.11
CA ALA A 140 -3.02 -19.56 -6.52
C ALA A 140 -2.89 -18.43 -7.56
N LEU A 141 -1.84 -18.48 -8.39
CA LEU A 141 -1.65 -17.58 -9.52
C LEU A 141 -2.83 -17.63 -10.50
N GLU A 142 -3.20 -18.83 -10.94
CA GLU A 142 -4.34 -19.03 -11.83
C GLU A 142 -5.64 -18.54 -11.19
N HIS A 143 -5.84 -18.80 -9.90
CA HIS A 143 -7.02 -18.32 -9.19
C HIS A 143 -7.11 -16.80 -9.22
N CYS A 144 -6.04 -16.08 -8.83
CA CYS A 144 -6.06 -14.62 -8.84
C CYS A 144 -6.37 -14.07 -10.23
N ARG A 145 -5.76 -14.64 -11.28
CA ARG A 145 -5.99 -14.25 -12.68
C ARG A 145 -7.41 -14.55 -13.19
N SER A 146 -8.14 -15.43 -12.51
CA SER A 146 -9.53 -15.77 -12.83
C SER A 146 -10.59 -14.89 -12.14
N LEU A 147 -10.20 -14.03 -11.19
CA LEU A 147 -11.14 -13.26 -10.36
C LEU A 147 -11.99 -12.23 -11.13
N ASP A 148 -11.61 -11.86 -12.35
CA ASP A 148 -12.45 -11.09 -13.27
C ASP A 148 -12.15 -11.50 -14.71
N GLY A 149 -13.17 -11.52 -15.57
CA GLY A 149 -13.05 -11.88 -16.97
C GLY A 149 -12.15 -10.91 -17.76
N VAL A 150 -11.39 -11.46 -18.71
CA VAL A 150 -10.59 -10.73 -19.71
C VAL A 150 -11.42 -9.58 -20.29
N ASN A 151 -10.88 -8.36 -20.38
CA ASN A 151 -11.55 -7.27 -21.09
C ASN A 151 -11.54 -7.62 -22.59
N THR A 152 -12.65 -8.18 -23.08
CA THR A 152 -12.75 -8.71 -24.46
C THR A 152 -12.86 -7.64 -25.55
N GLU A 153 -12.82 -6.36 -25.17
CA GLU A 153 -12.89 -5.23 -26.11
C GLU A 153 -11.55 -4.90 -26.79
N ASP A 154 -10.44 -5.49 -26.33
CA ASP A 154 -9.11 -5.32 -26.93
C ASP A 154 -8.50 -6.66 -27.42
N PRO A 155 -8.53 -6.94 -28.74
CA PRO A 155 -7.96 -8.15 -29.33
C PRO A 155 -6.44 -8.29 -29.22
N LEU A 156 -5.70 -7.26 -28.78
CA LEU A 156 -4.24 -7.31 -28.61
C LEU A 156 -3.77 -7.81 -27.23
N SER A 157 -4.67 -8.11 -26.28
CA SER A 157 -4.31 -8.30 -24.86
C SER A 157 -4.66 -9.67 -24.24
N SER A 158 -4.78 -10.73 -25.04
CA SER A 158 -5.27 -12.05 -24.58
C SER A 158 -4.37 -12.79 -23.57
N TYR A 159 -3.20 -12.26 -23.20
CA TYR A 159 -2.28 -12.90 -22.25
C TYR A 159 -1.82 -12.02 -21.07
N TRP A 160 -2.16 -10.71 -21.08
CA TRP A 160 -1.67 -9.72 -20.10
C TRP A 160 -2.78 -8.86 -19.47
N ASN A 161 -4.04 -9.17 -19.77
CA ASN A 161 -5.20 -8.38 -19.38
C ASN A 161 -5.96 -8.99 -18.19
N TYR A 162 -5.21 -9.56 -17.24
CA TYR A 162 -5.80 -9.99 -15.98
C TYR A 162 -5.93 -8.77 -15.09
N ARG A 163 -7.15 -8.51 -14.62
CA ARG A 163 -7.37 -7.43 -13.67
C ARG A 163 -6.71 -7.72 -12.32
N TYR A 164 -6.52 -8.99 -11.96
CA TYR A 164 -5.94 -9.43 -10.70
C TYR A 164 -4.77 -10.40 -10.94
N ASP A 165 -3.78 -10.37 -10.06
CA ASP A 165 -2.63 -11.28 -10.04
C ASP A 165 -2.26 -11.63 -8.59
N LEU A 166 -1.26 -12.50 -8.38
CA LEU A 166 -0.71 -12.69 -7.03
C LEU A 166 -0.06 -11.40 -6.54
N ALA A 167 -0.25 -11.10 -5.25
CA ALA A 167 0.09 -9.80 -4.70
C ALA A 167 1.60 -9.54 -4.64
N THR A 168 1.96 -8.35 -5.11
CA THR A 168 3.31 -7.80 -4.98
C THR A 168 3.40 -6.89 -3.77
N LEU A 169 4.42 -7.09 -2.94
CA LEU A 169 4.64 -6.35 -1.69
C LEU A 169 6.02 -5.67 -1.78
N ILE A 170 6.05 -4.38 -2.10
CA ILE A 170 7.31 -3.66 -2.39
C ILE A 170 7.67 -2.74 -1.22
N SER A 171 6.67 -2.09 -0.62
CA SER A 171 6.89 -1.09 0.42
C SER A 171 6.80 -1.69 1.84
N PRO A 172 7.43 -1.07 2.87
CA PRO A 172 7.22 -1.45 4.26
C PRO A 172 5.74 -1.37 4.70
N TYR A 173 4.97 -0.49 4.07
CA TYR A 173 3.54 -0.37 4.29
C TYR A 173 2.80 -1.61 3.77
N ASP A 174 3.07 -2.04 2.53
CA ASP A 174 2.46 -3.24 1.93
C ASP A 174 2.70 -4.47 2.80
N HIS A 175 3.92 -4.61 3.34
CA HIS A 175 4.28 -5.70 4.22
C HIS A 175 3.54 -5.66 5.56
N THR A 176 3.36 -4.47 6.13
CA THR A 176 2.63 -4.30 7.40
C THR A 176 1.16 -4.62 7.19
N TYR A 177 0.54 -4.04 6.17
CA TYR A 177 -0.86 -4.27 5.81
C TYR A 177 -1.15 -5.72 5.44
N ALA A 178 -0.32 -6.32 4.59
CA ALA A 178 -0.46 -7.73 4.24
C ALA A 178 -0.31 -8.64 5.47
N ARG A 179 0.52 -8.27 6.45
CA ARG A 179 0.68 -9.04 7.69
C ARG A 179 -0.54 -8.94 8.59
N GLU A 180 -1.15 -7.76 8.70
CA GLU A 180 -2.42 -7.55 9.41
C GLU A 180 -3.53 -8.38 8.76
N ARG A 181 -3.67 -8.30 7.44
CA ARG A 181 -4.63 -9.12 6.68
C ARG A 181 -4.36 -10.62 6.80
N ALA A 182 -3.09 -11.03 6.82
CA ALA A 182 -2.70 -12.44 6.94
C ALA A 182 -3.19 -13.07 8.25
N GLN A 183 -3.45 -12.27 9.31
CA GLN A 183 -3.97 -12.80 10.58
C GLN A 183 -5.30 -13.56 10.41
N GLU A 184 -6.08 -13.20 9.39
CA GLU A 184 -7.33 -13.88 9.07
C GLU A 184 -7.17 -15.20 8.29
N ALA A 185 -5.97 -15.51 7.81
CA ALA A 185 -5.71 -16.72 7.05
C ALA A 185 -5.83 -17.95 7.96
N THR A 186 -6.10 -19.10 7.36
CA THR A 186 -6.10 -20.39 8.06
C THR A 186 -4.70 -21.00 8.15
N THR A 187 -3.80 -20.65 7.23
CA THR A 187 -2.41 -21.14 7.18
C THR A 187 -1.45 -20.16 7.85
N ASP A 188 -0.40 -20.62 8.53
CA ASP A 188 0.55 -19.74 9.26
C ASP A 188 1.35 -18.79 8.34
N GLU A 189 1.33 -19.08 7.05
CA GLU A 189 2.03 -18.36 6.00
C GLU A 189 1.09 -18.22 4.80
N VAL A 190 1.23 -17.13 4.05
CA VAL A 190 0.37 -16.78 2.91
C VAL A 190 1.25 -16.56 1.68
N TRP A 191 0.88 -17.11 0.53
CA TRP A 191 1.61 -16.90 -0.72
C TRP A 191 1.54 -15.44 -1.18
N THR A 192 2.65 -14.96 -1.74
CA THR A 192 2.76 -13.69 -2.47
C THR A 192 3.13 -13.97 -3.93
N GLY A 193 3.18 -12.93 -4.76
CA GLY A 193 3.61 -13.02 -6.16
C GLY A 193 5.13 -13.21 -6.37
N LEU A 194 5.90 -13.39 -5.30
CA LEU A 194 7.35 -13.57 -5.39
C LEU A 194 7.67 -15.01 -5.78
N CYS A 195 8.36 -15.22 -6.89
CA CYS A 195 8.77 -16.53 -7.39
C CYS A 195 10.26 -16.56 -7.76
N ASN A 196 10.87 -17.74 -7.71
CA ASN A 196 12.21 -17.96 -8.23
C ASN A 196 12.14 -18.65 -9.60
N LEU A 197 12.73 -18.01 -10.61
CA LEU A 197 12.81 -18.47 -11.98
C LEU A 197 14.27 -18.40 -12.42
N ALA A 198 14.87 -19.57 -12.70
CA ALA A 198 16.27 -19.68 -13.16
C ALA A 198 17.27 -18.88 -12.29
N ASP A 199 17.22 -19.07 -10.97
CA ASP A 199 18.05 -18.41 -9.97
C ASP A 199 17.82 -16.88 -9.82
N GLN A 200 16.74 -16.35 -10.39
CA GLN A 200 16.31 -14.95 -10.22
C GLN A 200 14.98 -14.87 -9.48
N TRP A 201 14.87 -13.92 -8.56
CA TRP A 201 13.64 -13.63 -7.82
C TRP A 201 12.83 -12.55 -8.52
N LEU A 202 11.58 -12.86 -8.84
CA LEU A 202 10.71 -12.04 -9.68
C LEU A 202 9.33 -11.91 -9.06
N TRP A 203 8.73 -10.73 -9.22
CA TRP A 203 7.31 -10.50 -8.95
C TRP A 203 6.50 -10.78 -10.21
N VAL A 204 5.55 -11.70 -10.12
CA VAL A 204 4.78 -12.15 -11.29
C VAL A 204 3.76 -11.14 -11.81
N SER A 205 3.44 -10.10 -11.04
CA SER A 205 2.62 -8.97 -11.51
C SER A 205 3.36 -8.03 -12.47
N GLY A 206 4.70 -8.13 -12.58
CA GLY A 206 5.50 -7.37 -13.54
C GLY A 206 5.78 -5.91 -13.19
N GLU A 207 5.29 -5.41 -12.05
CA GLU A 207 5.35 -3.98 -11.66
C GLU A 207 6.77 -3.41 -11.49
N GLN A 208 7.82 -4.23 -11.55
CA GLN A 208 9.21 -3.78 -11.44
C GLN A 208 10.10 -4.04 -12.64
N MET A 209 9.69 -4.78 -13.69
CA MET A 209 10.60 -5.00 -14.83
C MET A 209 9.90 -5.17 -16.18
N GLU A 210 10.47 -4.53 -17.21
CA GLU A 210 10.18 -4.68 -18.65
C GLU A 210 10.62 -6.06 -19.20
N TYR A 211 10.16 -7.17 -18.61
CA TYR A 211 10.37 -8.49 -19.22
C TYR A 211 9.11 -8.93 -19.95
N GLU A 212 9.14 -8.80 -21.27
CA GLU A 212 8.21 -9.52 -22.15
C GLU A 212 8.54 -11.03 -22.07
N ASN A 213 7.52 -11.86 -21.85
CA ASN A 213 7.57 -13.34 -21.82
C ASN A 213 8.21 -13.98 -20.58
N ILE A 214 7.64 -13.78 -19.39
CA ILE A 214 7.98 -14.60 -18.20
C ILE A 214 7.42 -16.02 -18.38
N PRO A 215 8.25 -17.08 -18.44
CA PRO A 215 7.76 -18.45 -18.54
C PRO A 215 7.05 -18.90 -17.27
N SER A 216 6.10 -19.83 -17.42
CA SER A 216 5.44 -20.55 -16.32
C SER A 216 6.46 -21.09 -15.33
N CYS A 217 6.24 -20.87 -14.03
CA CYS A 217 7.20 -21.20 -12.98
C CYS A 217 7.58 -22.69 -13.02
N PRO A 218 8.86 -23.06 -12.91
CA PRO A 218 9.26 -24.46 -12.96
C PRO A 218 8.71 -25.25 -11.77
N THR A 219 8.25 -26.47 -12.05
CA THR A 219 7.62 -27.41 -11.11
C THR A 219 8.48 -27.79 -9.91
N ASN A 220 9.80 -27.53 -9.95
CA ASN A 220 10.75 -27.70 -8.84
C ASN A 220 11.35 -26.34 -8.41
N GLY A 221 10.49 -25.36 -8.11
CA GLY A 221 10.87 -23.99 -7.77
C GLY A 221 10.70 -23.64 -6.29
N PHE A 222 11.21 -22.46 -5.95
CA PHE A 222 11.00 -21.81 -4.66
C PHE A 222 10.16 -20.56 -4.82
N CYS A 223 9.20 -20.37 -3.90
CA CYS A 223 8.21 -19.30 -3.94
C CYS A 223 8.20 -18.54 -2.61
N GLY A 224 7.85 -17.26 -2.67
CA GLY A 224 7.84 -16.36 -1.53
C GLY A 224 6.53 -16.42 -0.75
N VAL A 225 6.65 -16.47 0.57
CA VAL A 225 5.54 -16.37 1.51
C VAL A 225 5.73 -15.21 2.47
N LEU A 226 4.61 -14.64 2.90
CA LEU A 226 4.54 -13.80 4.08
C LEU A 226 4.14 -14.64 5.29
N GLN A 227 4.92 -14.61 6.36
CA GLN A 227 4.57 -15.25 7.62
C GLN A 227 3.73 -14.30 8.48
N LYS A 228 2.59 -14.79 9.00
CA LYS A 228 1.69 -13.99 9.86
C LYS A 228 2.41 -13.31 11.02
N ASN A 229 3.22 -14.09 11.73
CA ASN A 229 3.91 -13.67 12.95
C ASN A 229 5.42 -13.56 12.75
N GLY A 230 5.88 -13.49 11.50
CA GLY A 230 7.29 -13.34 11.16
C GLY A 230 7.73 -11.88 11.13
N THR A 231 9.01 -11.65 11.42
CA THR A 231 9.63 -10.31 11.34
C THR A 231 10.31 -10.07 9.99
N ALA A 232 10.59 -11.12 9.22
CA ALA A 232 11.14 -11.02 7.87
C ALA A 232 10.09 -10.51 6.88
N SER A 233 10.55 -9.79 5.85
CA SER A 233 9.72 -9.33 4.73
C SER A 233 9.10 -10.51 3.97
N PHE A 234 9.88 -11.55 3.72
CA PHE A 234 9.42 -12.77 3.08
C PHE A 234 10.24 -13.97 3.55
N SER A 235 9.65 -15.15 3.43
CA SER A 235 10.31 -16.44 3.58
C SER A 235 10.17 -17.25 2.31
N ILE A 236 11.04 -18.23 2.12
CA ILE A 236 11.10 -19.05 0.90
C ILE A 236 10.54 -20.44 1.20
N ARG A 237 9.65 -20.94 0.34
CA ARG A 237 9.02 -22.25 0.48
C ARG A 237 8.98 -22.99 -0.87
N ASP A 238 8.86 -24.30 -0.82
CA ASP A 238 8.58 -25.11 -1.99
C ASP A 238 7.21 -24.73 -2.58
N CYS A 239 7.18 -24.37 -3.87
CA CYS A 239 6.00 -23.90 -4.58
C CYS A 239 4.85 -24.95 -4.61
N GLN A 240 5.16 -26.24 -4.42
CA GLN A 240 4.18 -27.33 -4.40
C GLN A 240 3.41 -27.44 -3.07
N LEU A 241 3.85 -26.72 -2.04
CA LEU A 241 3.11 -26.65 -0.78
C LEU A 241 1.81 -25.85 -0.96
N ARG A 242 0.77 -26.22 -0.20
CA ARG A 242 -0.54 -25.58 -0.32
C ARG A 242 -0.77 -24.58 0.81
N ARG A 243 -1.13 -23.35 0.47
CA ARG A 243 -1.39 -22.28 1.45
C ARG A 243 -2.53 -21.36 1.00
N ASN A 244 -3.02 -20.54 1.91
CA ASN A 244 -3.75 -19.33 1.57
C ASN A 244 -2.85 -18.35 0.81
N PHE A 245 -3.44 -17.40 0.11
CA PHE A 245 -2.70 -16.54 -0.80
C PHE A 245 -3.34 -15.17 -0.95
N PHE A 246 -2.54 -14.18 -1.34
CA PHE A 246 -3.01 -12.84 -1.62
C PHE A 246 -3.13 -12.60 -3.11
N CYS A 247 -4.31 -12.15 -3.54
CA CYS A 247 -4.48 -11.55 -4.85
C CYS A 247 -4.42 -10.03 -4.73
N LYS A 248 -3.86 -9.35 -5.74
CA LYS A 248 -3.88 -7.89 -5.88
C LYS A 248 -4.33 -7.52 -7.29
N LYS A 249 -5.11 -6.45 -7.42
CA LYS A 249 -5.43 -5.86 -8.72
C LYS A 249 -4.16 -5.31 -9.39
N ARG A 250 -4.07 -5.40 -10.71
CA ARG A 250 -2.99 -4.82 -11.53
C ARG A 250 -3.41 -3.42 -12.01
N LEU A 251 -2.49 -2.45 -11.92
CA LEU A 251 -2.65 -1.08 -12.44
C LEU A 251 -2.40 -0.98 -13.94
#